data_AF-A0A536BJ77-F1
#
_entry.id   AF-A0A536BJ77-F1
#
_cell.length_a   1.000
_cell.length_b   1.000
_cell.length_c   1.000
_cell.angle_alpha   90.00
_cell.angle_beta   90.00
_cell.angle_gamma   90.00
#
_symmetry.space_group_name_H-M   'P 1'
#
loop_
_entity.id
_entity.type
_entity.pdbx_description
1 polymer ?
#
loop_
_entity_poly.entity_id
_entity_poly.type
_entity_poly.pdbx_seq_one_letter_code
_entity_poly.pdbx_strand_id
1 'polypeptide(L)'
;MSDDERRDLETHLKEHFRLSLAMQVKATHVLYQHGRISRLQKRFSVKRERLIDDLFFWYFFGFMDLATAAFRAPVFLVPSHVVHTEAVHEVHGNIVEFDFVASMNPWSKDRWRPYACDPAEVAGRVVKFLQAHEGRRRAAMGRAAGSIIVEPGTILVARAA
;
A
#
# COMPACT_ATOMS: atom_id res chain seq x y z
N MET A 1 -6.62 -18.59 -13.90
CA MET A 1 -6.73 -17.17 -13.50
C MET A 1 -5.35 -16.58 -13.73
N SER A 2 -5.15 -15.78 -14.78
CA SER A 2 -3.89 -15.05 -14.94
C SER A 2 -3.87 -13.91 -13.91
N ASP A 3 -2.74 -13.74 -13.25
CA ASP A 3 -2.43 -12.56 -12.43
C ASP A 3 -2.23 -11.35 -13.35
N ASP A 4 -3.31 -10.88 -13.99
CA ASP A 4 -3.27 -9.69 -14.85
C ASP A 4 -3.51 -8.41 -14.06
N GLU A 5 -4.16 -8.50 -12.89
CA GLU A 5 -4.52 -7.34 -12.09
C GLU A 5 -3.37 -6.79 -11.24
N ARG A 6 -2.31 -7.58 -10.99
CA ARG A 6 -1.08 -7.16 -10.27
C ARG A 6 -1.35 -6.62 -8.85
N ARG A 7 -2.53 -6.93 -8.33
CA ARG A 7 -3.03 -6.55 -7.01
C ARG A 7 -3.48 -7.83 -6.36
N ASP A 8 -2.96 -8.09 -5.16
CA ASP A 8 -3.32 -9.30 -4.41
C ASP A 8 -4.59 -9.05 -3.58
N LEU A 9 -4.82 -7.80 -3.17
CA LEU A 9 -5.96 -7.36 -2.39
C LEU A 9 -6.45 -5.99 -2.87
N GLU A 10 -7.76 -5.77 -2.80
CA GLU A 10 -8.38 -4.47 -3.00
C GLU A 10 -9.33 -4.19 -1.82
N THR A 11 -9.17 -3.02 -1.18
CA THR A 11 -9.96 -2.61 -0.02
C THR A 11 -10.74 -1.35 -0.34
N HIS A 12 -12.04 -1.33 -0.03
CA HIS A 12 -12.89 -0.14 -0.15
C HIS A 12 -13.63 0.11 1.17
N LEU A 13 -14.05 1.35 1.38
CA LEU A 13 -14.95 1.68 2.48
C LEU A 13 -16.36 1.20 2.13
N LYS A 14 -17.04 0.55 3.08
CA LYS A 14 -18.42 0.07 2.90
C LYS A 14 -19.31 1.23 2.44
N GLU A 15 -20.17 0.99 1.43
CA GLU A 15 -21.07 1.98 0.81
C GLU A 15 -20.38 3.13 0.06
N HIS A 16 -19.03 3.09 -0.03
CA HIS A 16 -18.21 4.15 -0.60
C HIS A 16 -17.34 3.60 -1.74
N PHE A 17 -18.00 3.09 -2.79
CA PHE A 17 -17.38 2.37 -3.91
C PHE A 17 -16.46 3.20 -4.81
N ARG A 18 -16.37 4.52 -4.61
CA ARG A 18 -15.61 5.43 -5.50
C ARG A 18 -14.12 5.51 -5.18
N LEU A 19 -13.69 4.94 -4.05
CA LEU A 19 -12.31 4.97 -3.61
C LEU A 19 -11.92 3.62 -3.05
N SER A 20 -10.90 3.01 -3.66
CA SER A 20 -10.31 1.77 -3.20
C SER A 20 -8.80 1.93 -3.02
N LEU A 21 -8.25 1.15 -2.10
CA LEU A 21 -6.82 0.94 -1.94
C LEU A 21 -6.48 -0.43 -2.53
N ALA A 22 -5.58 -0.42 -3.49
CA ALA A 22 -4.95 -1.60 -4.04
C ALA A 22 -3.73 -1.99 -3.19
N MET A 23 -3.54 -3.29 -2.97
CA MET A 23 -2.41 -3.79 -2.18
C MET A 23 -1.76 -5.01 -2.83
N GLN A 24 -0.43 -4.98 -2.88
CA GLN A 24 0.40 -6.11 -3.26
C GLN A 24 1.02 -6.73 -2.00
N VAL A 25 0.84 -8.03 -1.81
CA VAL A 25 1.35 -8.78 -0.67
C VAL A 25 2.68 -9.44 -1.02
N LYS A 26 3.70 -9.20 -0.20
CA LYS A 26 5.05 -9.72 -0.35
C LYS A 26 5.50 -10.34 0.97
N ALA A 27 5.13 -11.60 1.18
CA ALA A 27 5.43 -12.34 2.39
C ALA A 27 6.68 -13.24 2.28
N THR A 28 7.24 -13.56 3.44
CA THR A 28 8.28 -14.60 3.64
C THR A 28 7.98 -15.40 4.91
N HIS A 29 8.39 -16.67 4.95
CA HIS A 29 8.35 -17.51 6.15
C HIS A 29 9.76 -17.73 6.74
N VAL A 30 10.77 -17.03 6.22
CA VAL A 30 12.16 -17.08 6.69
C VAL A 30 12.63 -15.68 7.03
N LEU A 31 13.30 -15.55 8.18
CA LEU A 31 14.00 -14.35 8.60
C LEU A 31 15.51 -14.55 8.46
N TYR A 32 16.19 -13.53 7.93
CA TYR A 32 17.64 -13.51 7.87
C TYR A 32 18.21 -12.98 9.20
N GLN A 33 19.22 -13.65 9.75
CA GLN A 33 19.91 -13.19 10.95
C GLN A 33 21.08 -12.29 10.60
N HIS A 34 21.12 -11.10 11.19
CA HIS A 34 22.25 -10.18 11.11
C HIS A 34 22.72 -9.86 12.53
N GLY A 35 23.66 -10.66 13.03
CA GLY A 35 24.02 -10.67 14.45
C GLY A 35 22.85 -11.13 15.31
N ARG A 36 22.42 -10.30 16.27
CA ARG A 36 21.25 -10.57 17.14
C ARG A 36 19.92 -10.05 16.58
N ILE A 37 19.93 -9.50 15.36
CA ILE A 37 18.75 -8.87 14.76
C ILE A 37 18.21 -9.77 13.66
N SER A 38 16.94 -10.15 13.77
CA SER A 38 16.22 -10.82 12.70
C SER A 38 15.68 -9.79 11.70
N ARG A 39 15.88 -10.04 10.42
CA ARG A 39 15.44 -9.18 9.31
C ARG A 39 14.48 -9.91 8.40
N LEU A 40 13.41 -9.23 8.02
CA LEU A 40 12.57 -9.62 6.90
C LEU A 40 13.28 -9.15 5.63
N GLN A 41 13.59 -10.10 4.75
CA GLN A 41 14.11 -9.79 3.42
C GLN A 41 13.18 -10.35 2.36
N LYS A 42 12.84 -9.52 1.37
CA LYS A 42 12.07 -9.95 0.21
C LYS A 42 12.62 -9.34 -1.06
N ARG A 43 13.13 -10.22 -1.93
CA ARG A 43 13.51 -9.90 -3.30
C ARG A 43 12.38 -10.17 -4.27
N PHE A 44 12.22 -9.29 -5.24
CA PHE A 44 11.28 -9.46 -6.35
C PHE A 44 11.69 -8.58 -7.52
N SER A 45 11.24 -8.92 -8.72
CA SER A 45 11.51 -8.15 -9.93
C SER A 45 10.22 -7.78 -10.64
N VAL A 46 10.20 -6.62 -11.27
CA VAL A 46 9.05 -6.10 -12.02
C VAL A 46 9.56 -5.48 -13.31
N LYS A 47 8.83 -5.69 -14.42
CA LYS A 47 9.12 -4.93 -15.65
C LYS A 47 8.78 -3.45 -15.44
N ARG A 48 9.58 -2.52 -15.94
CA ARG A 48 9.37 -1.08 -15.76
C ARG A 48 7.99 -0.64 -16.24
N GLU A 49 7.55 -1.15 -17.40
CA GLU A 49 6.20 -0.91 -17.96
C GLU A 49 5.04 -1.44 -17.10
N ARG A 50 5.33 -2.25 -16.08
CA ARG A 50 4.34 -2.83 -15.17
C ARG A 50 4.42 -2.24 -13.76
N LEU A 51 5.31 -1.27 -13.51
CA LEU A 51 5.33 -0.54 -12.24
C LEU A 51 4.11 0.38 -12.17
N ILE A 52 3.30 0.18 -11.14
CA ILE A 52 2.15 1.01 -10.82
C ILE A 52 2.61 1.99 -9.74
N ASP A 53 2.83 3.25 -10.10
CA ASP A 53 3.13 4.30 -9.13
C ASP A 53 1.85 5.12 -8.87
N ASP A 54 1.10 4.71 -7.85
CA ASP A 54 -0.19 5.30 -7.51
C ASP A 54 -0.32 5.47 -6.00
N LEU A 55 -0.87 6.61 -5.57
CA LEU A 55 -1.08 6.96 -4.17
C LEU A 55 -1.93 5.91 -3.41
N PHE A 56 -2.86 5.26 -4.11
CA PHE A 56 -3.74 4.21 -3.62
C PHE A 56 -3.22 2.79 -3.86
N PHE A 57 -1.98 2.62 -4.34
CA PHE A 57 -1.35 1.32 -4.49
C PHE A 57 -0.20 1.13 -3.49
N TRP A 58 -0.37 0.19 -2.56
CA TRP A 58 0.54 -0.02 -1.44
C TRP A 58 1.10 -1.45 -1.44
N TYR A 59 2.27 -1.64 -0.83
CA TYR A 59 2.86 -2.94 -0.57
C TYR A 59 2.68 -3.33 0.90
N PHE A 60 2.34 -4.59 1.11
CA PHE A 60 2.37 -5.24 2.41
C PHE A 60 3.54 -6.21 2.46
N PHE A 61 4.47 -6.02 3.40
CA PHE A 61 5.54 -6.97 3.69
C PHE A 61 5.32 -7.57 5.07
N GLY A 62 5.32 -8.90 5.15
CA GLY A 62 5.05 -9.61 6.40
C GLY A 62 5.83 -10.91 6.53
N PHE A 63 6.21 -11.21 7.77
CA PHE A 63 6.72 -12.51 8.14
C PHE A 63 5.55 -13.41 8.52
N MET A 64 5.30 -14.45 7.72
CA MET A 64 4.29 -15.46 7.97
C MET A 64 4.87 -16.55 8.86
N ASP A 65 4.41 -16.61 10.11
CA ASP A 65 4.72 -17.70 11.02
C ASP A 65 3.82 -18.89 10.69
N LEU A 66 4.42 -19.94 10.14
CA LEU A 66 3.72 -21.15 9.72
C LEU A 66 3.20 -21.98 10.91
N ALA A 67 3.77 -21.83 12.10
CA ALA A 67 3.30 -22.57 13.28
C ALA A 67 1.95 -22.02 13.77
N THR A 68 1.74 -20.71 13.63
CA THR A 68 0.49 -20.05 14.03
C THR A 68 -0.40 -19.65 12.86
N ALA A 69 0.02 -19.93 11.62
CA ALA A 69 -0.64 -19.48 10.40
C ALA A 69 -0.99 -17.98 10.40
N ALA A 70 -0.08 -17.15 10.93
CA ALA A 70 -0.34 -15.73 11.16
C ALA A 70 0.88 -14.87 10.85
N PHE A 71 0.63 -13.63 10.44
CA PHE A 71 1.70 -12.64 10.33
C PHE A 71 2.16 -12.20 11.72
N ARG A 72 3.46 -12.15 11.95
CA ARG A 72 4.03 -11.60 13.20
C ARG A 72 4.36 -10.13 13.03
N ALA A 73 4.22 -9.40 14.13
CA ALA A 73 4.67 -8.02 14.21
C ALA A 73 6.21 -7.92 14.18
N PRO A 74 6.77 -6.86 13.57
CA PRO A 74 6.06 -5.89 12.72
C PRO A 74 5.73 -6.45 11.33
N VAL A 75 4.62 -5.99 10.77
CA VAL A 75 4.40 -5.98 9.32
C VAL A 75 4.66 -4.57 8.79
N PHE A 76 4.91 -4.42 7.49
CA PHE A 76 5.25 -3.14 6.88
C PHE A 76 4.25 -2.81 5.80
N LEU A 77 3.63 -1.64 5.93
CA LEU A 77 2.63 -1.13 5.00
C LEU A 77 3.19 0.12 4.32
N VAL A 78 3.66 -0.05 3.08
CA VAL A 78 4.54 0.93 2.41
C VAL A 78 3.90 1.40 1.10
N PRO A 79 3.76 2.72 0.85
CA PRO A 79 3.28 3.22 -0.43
C PRO A 79 4.17 2.80 -1.61
N SER A 80 3.58 2.58 -2.78
CA SER A 80 4.29 2.14 -4.00
C SER A 80 5.48 3.04 -4.36
N HIS A 81 5.28 4.36 -4.49
CA HIS A 81 6.37 5.31 -4.77
C HIS A 81 7.58 5.17 -3.83
N VAL A 82 7.34 4.89 -2.53
CA VAL A 82 8.41 4.70 -1.55
C VAL A 82 9.16 3.40 -1.85
N VAL A 83 8.46 2.29 -2.08
CA VAL A 83 9.10 1.02 -2.45
C VAL A 83 9.89 1.17 -3.75
N HIS A 84 9.31 1.85 -4.74
CA HIS A 84 9.89 2.02 -6.07
C HIS A 84 11.12 2.93 -6.08
N THR A 85 11.28 3.75 -5.05
CA THR A 85 12.46 4.60 -4.87
C THR A 85 13.50 3.95 -3.95
N GLU A 86 13.06 3.41 -2.82
CA GLU A 86 13.93 3.07 -1.69
C GLU A 86 14.36 1.60 -1.64
N ALA A 87 13.62 0.70 -2.29
CA ALA A 87 13.92 -0.73 -2.29
C ALA A 87 14.61 -1.19 -3.59
N VAL A 88 14.90 -0.30 -4.54
CA VAL A 88 15.59 -0.66 -5.78
C VAL A 88 16.97 -1.20 -5.46
N HIS A 89 17.25 -2.40 -5.93
CA HIS A 89 18.55 -3.03 -5.83
C HIS A 89 19.35 -2.81 -7.12
N GLU A 90 18.80 -3.26 -8.24
CA GLU A 90 19.46 -3.24 -9.55
C GLU A 90 18.44 -3.01 -10.68
N VAL A 91 18.93 -2.55 -11.83
CA VAL A 91 18.11 -2.29 -13.01
C VAL A 91 18.78 -2.93 -14.23
N HIS A 92 18.12 -3.96 -14.78
CA HIS A 92 18.60 -4.73 -15.93
C HIS A 92 17.68 -4.50 -17.13
N GLY A 93 18.06 -3.53 -17.98
CA GLY A 93 17.25 -3.15 -19.15
C GLY A 93 15.86 -2.67 -18.75
N ASN A 94 14.84 -3.47 -19.05
CA ASN A 94 13.44 -3.20 -18.71
C ASN A 94 12.98 -3.87 -17.41
N ILE A 95 13.86 -4.52 -16.67
CA ILE A 95 13.54 -5.18 -15.39
C ILE A 95 14.13 -4.34 -14.26
N VAL A 96 13.31 -4.06 -13.25
CA VAL A 96 13.73 -3.44 -11.99
C VAL A 96 13.70 -4.51 -10.92
N GLU A 97 14.83 -4.70 -10.25
CA GLU A 97 14.98 -5.63 -9.13
C GLU A 97 14.91 -4.87 -7.82
N PHE A 98 14.12 -5.40 -6.90
CA PHE A 98 13.91 -4.83 -5.58
C PHE A 98 14.45 -5.77 -4.51
N ASP A 99 15.08 -5.20 -3.48
CA ASP A 99 15.49 -5.90 -2.26
C ASP A 99 14.97 -5.15 -1.03
N PHE A 100 13.80 -5.55 -0.55
CA PHE A 100 13.22 -4.99 0.66
C PHE A 100 13.83 -5.69 1.88
N VAL A 101 14.58 -4.95 2.70
CA VAL A 101 15.24 -5.47 3.91
C VAL A 101 14.86 -4.62 5.12
N ALA A 102 14.08 -5.17 6.04
CA ALA A 102 13.60 -4.46 7.24
C ALA A 102 13.90 -5.25 8.53
N SER A 103 14.16 -4.53 9.63
CA SER A 103 14.39 -5.15 10.93
C SER A 103 13.08 -5.53 11.61
N MET A 104 13.02 -6.75 12.15
CA MET A 104 11.91 -7.18 12.99
C MET A 104 11.99 -6.62 14.42
N ASN A 105 13.11 -5.98 14.80
CA ASN A 105 13.25 -5.36 16.11
C ASN A 105 12.39 -4.08 16.20
N PRO A 106 11.46 -3.96 17.18
CA PRO A 106 10.56 -2.81 17.30
C PRO A 106 11.28 -1.46 17.52
N TRP A 107 12.49 -1.48 18.09
CA TRP A 107 13.31 -0.29 18.35
C TRP A 107 14.32 0.01 17.24
N SER A 108 14.26 -0.71 16.12
CA SER A 108 15.12 -0.42 14.97
C SER A 108 14.85 0.97 14.42
N LYS A 109 15.92 1.67 14.06
CA LYS A 109 15.89 2.97 13.38
C LYS A 109 16.10 2.83 11.86
N ASP A 110 15.87 1.63 11.31
CA ASP A 110 15.91 1.45 9.86
C ASP A 110 14.84 2.31 9.16
N ARG A 111 15.06 2.54 7.86
CA ARG A 111 14.20 3.41 7.04
C ARG A 111 12.75 2.93 6.93
N TRP A 112 12.49 1.67 7.21
CA TRP A 112 11.17 1.07 7.07
C TRP A 112 10.33 1.21 8.35
N ARG A 113 10.95 1.59 9.47
CA ARG A 113 10.28 1.78 10.76
C ARG A 113 9.03 2.66 10.70
N PRO A 114 8.99 3.80 9.96
CA PRO A 114 7.77 4.62 9.86
C PRO A 114 6.56 3.87 9.29
N TYR A 115 6.82 2.83 8.49
CA TYR A 115 5.80 2.00 7.84
C TYR A 115 5.46 0.73 8.62
N ALA A 116 6.17 0.47 9.73
CA ALA A 116 5.93 -0.68 10.57
C ALA A 116 4.61 -0.55 11.36
N CYS A 117 3.87 -1.64 11.45
CA CYS A 117 2.67 -1.72 12.28
C CYS A 117 2.47 -3.12 12.85
N ASP A 118 1.62 -3.21 13.86
CA ASP A 118 1.07 -4.51 14.24
C ASP A 118 0.11 -5.00 13.13
N PRO A 119 0.06 -6.31 12.82
CA PRO A 119 -0.91 -6.86 11.87
C PRO A 119 -2.35 -6.43 12.13
N ALA A 120 -2.77 -6.30 13.40
CA ALA A 120 -4.12 -5.89 13.76
C ALA A 120 -4.42 -4.42 13.42
N GLU A 121 -3.40 -3.58 13.25
CA GLU A 121 -3.56 -2.16 12.90
C GLU A 121 -3.75 -1.92 11.40
N VAL A 122 -3.46 -2.91 10.54
CA VAL A 122 -3.43 -2.73 9.08
C VAL A 122 -4.75 -2.17 8.56
N ALA A 123 -5.87 -2.81 8.93
CA ALA A 123 -7.20 -2.35 8.51
C ALA A 123 -7.48 -0.92 8.98
N GLY A 124 -7.14 -0.60 10.24
CA GLY A 124 -7.32 0.74 10.79
C GLY A 124 -6.51 1.81 10.05
N ARG A 125 -5.28 1.49 9.62
CA ARG A 125 -4.44 2.41 8.82
C ARG A 125 -5.01 2.63 7.43
N VAL A 126 -5.45 1.57 6.75
CA VAL A 126 -6.09 1.65 5.43
C VAL A 126 -7.38 2.48 5.50
N VAL A 127 -8.24 2.22 6.48
CA VAL A 127 -9.49 2.97 6.68
C VAL A 127 -9.22 4.45 6.92
N LYS A 128 -8.30 4.78 7.83
CA LYS A 128 -7.92 6.18 8.12
C LYS A 128 -7.40 6.89 6.86
N PHE A 129 -6.58 6.20 6.06
CA PHE A 129 -6.07 6.74 4.80
C PHE A 129 -7.20 7.02 3.80
N LEU A 130 -8.09 6.06 3.57
CA LEU A 130 -9.22 6.22 2.64
C LEU A 130 -10.16 7.35 3.09
N GLN A 131 -10.50 7.42 4.39
CA GLN A 131 -11.35 8.47 4.94
C GLN A 131 -10.75 9.87 4.75
N ALA A 132 -9.44 10.03 4.99
CA ALA A 132 -8.76 11.31 4.82
C ALA A 132 -8.80 11.79 3.35
N HIS A 133 -8.64 10.87 2.40
CA HIS A 133 -8.63 11.21 0.98
C HIS A 133 -10.04 11.42 0.42
N GLU A 134 -11.03 10.67 0.93
CA GLU A 134 -12.41 10.94 0.59
C GLU A 134 -12.88 12.31 1.09
N GLY A 135 -12.52 12.68 2.32
CA GLY A 135 -12.82 14.00 2.88
C GLY A 135 -12.24 15.13 2.04
N ARG A 136 -10.98 15.00 1.61
CA ARG A 136 -10.33 15.96 0.68
C ARG A 136 -11.05 16.04 -0.66
N ARG A 137 -11.43 14.89 -1.24
CA ARG A 137 -12.15 14.84 -2.53
C ARG A 137 -13.52 15.51 -2.42
N ARG A 138 -14.28 15.26 -1.35
CA ARG A 138 -15.56 15.91 -1.07
C ARG A 138 -15.39 17.42 -0.88
N ALA A 139 -14.38 17.86 -0.13
CA ALA A 139 -14.11 19.29 0.06
C ALA A 139 -13.71 20.00 -1.24
N ALA A 140 -12.91 19.34 -2.09
CA ALA A 140 -12.55 19.86 -3.41
C ALA A 140 -13.78 19.98 -4.32
N MET A 141 -14.66 18.97 -4.33
CA MET A 141 -15.93 19.01 -5.08
C MET A 141 -16.90 20.08 -4.54
N GLY A 142 -17.00 20.24 -3.22
CA GLY A 142 -17.84 21.26 -2.60
C GLY A 142 -17.37 22.69 -2.92
N ARG A 143 -16.06 22.91 -3.07
CA ARG A 143 -15.50 24.19 -3.55
C ARG A 143 -15.77 24.41 -5.04
N ALA A 144 -15.71 23.36 -5.87
CA ALA A 144 -16.06 23.44 -7.29
C ALA A 144 -17.57 23.67 -7.53
N ALA A 145 -18.42 23.22 -6.60
CA ALA A 145 -19.87 23.44 -6.65
C ALA A 145 -20.31 24.86 -6.24
N GLY A 146 -19.38 25.73 -5.83
CA GLY A 146 -19.65 27.09 -5.33
C GLY A 146 -20.23 28.10 -6.34
N SER A 147 -20.64 27.67 -7.54
CA SER A 147 -21.34 28.53 -8.51
C SER A 147 -22.59 27.91 -9.14
N ILE A 148 -23.05 26.74 -8.68
CA ILE A 148 -24.25 26.13 -9.27
C ILE A 148 -25.42 26.32 -8.32
N ILE A 149 -26.23 27.35 -8.58
CA ILE A 149 -27.58 27.45 -8.02
C ILE A 149 -28.37 26.31 -8.66
N VAL A 150 -28.63 25.25 -7.90
CA VAL A 150 -29.43 24.11 -8.32
C VAL A 150 -30.88 24.41 -7.96
N GLU A 151 -31.72 24.66 -8.97
CA GLU A 151 -33.17 24.76 -8.75
C GLU A 151 -33.73 23.41 -8.24
N PRO A 152 -34.79 23.43 -7.41
CA PRO A 152 -35.44 22.22 -6.92
C PRO A 152 -35.81 21.28 -8.08
N GLY A 153 -35.27 20.06 -8.08
CA GLY A 153 -35.53 19.05 -9.11
C GLY A 153 -34.37 18.77 -10.07
N THR A 154 -33.23 19.48 -9.94
CA THR A 154 -32.07 19.25 -10.83
C THR A 154 -31.02 18.33 -10.19
N ILE A 155 -30.63 17.26 -10.90
CA ILE A 155 -29.52 16.38 -10.54
C ILE A 155 -28.30 16.73 -11.39
N LEU A 156 -27.21 17.16 -10.75
CA LEU A 156 -25.94 17.41 -11.42
C LEU A 156 -25.15 16.11 -11.58
N VAL A 157 -24.89 15.73 -12.83
CA VAL A 157 -23.97 14.64 -13.17
C VAL A 157 -22.67 15.25 -13.66
N ALA A 158 -21.63 15.22 -12.83
CA ALA A 158 -20.29 15.59 -13.25
C ALA A 158 -19.63 14.41 -13.99
N ARG A 159 -19.14 14.67 -15.20
CA ARG A 159 -18.40 13.69 -16.01
C ARG A 159 -16.96 13.61 -15.48
N ALA A 160 -16.49 12.42 -15.12
CA ALA A 160 -15.08 12.20 -14.81
C ALA A 160 -14.28 12.28 -16.12
N ALA A 161 -13.20 13.07 -16.11
CA ALA A 161 -12.20 13.13 -17.17
C ALA A 161 -11.25 11.93 -17.08
#